data_AF-A0A9D9EM71-F1
#
_entry.id   AF-A0A9D9EM71-F1
#
_cell.length_a   1.000
_cell.length_b   1.000
_cell.length_c   1.000
_cell.angle_alpha   90.00
_cell.angle_beta   90.00
_cell.angle_gamma   90.00
#
_symmetry.space_group_name_H-M   'P 1'
#
loop_
_entity.id
_entity.type
_entity.pdbx_description
1 polymer ?
#
loop_
_entity_poly.entity_id
_entity_poly.type
_entity_poly.pdbx_seq_one_letter_code
_entity_poly.pdbx_strand_id
1 'polypeptide(L)' 'MSRKEFCVKDGILITYDNATVCFEDITTAESILLKNNGEIVHSNFDSTQNEYYQNYLKKIYSAITACRNLDGLESA' A
#
# COMPACT_ATOMS: atom_id res chain seq x y z
N MET A 1 -1.15 11.12 10.97
CA MET A 1 -1.74 11.30 9.63
C MET A 1 -2.63 10.09 9.37
N SER A 2 -3.86 10.31 8.89
CA SER A 2 -4.77 9.23 8.56
C SER A 2 -4.38 8.61 7.22
N ARG A 3 -4.33 7.29 7.15
CA ARG A 3 -4.08 6.54 5.91
C ARG A 3 -5.35 6.55 5.06
N LYS A 4 -5.24 6.67 3.74
CA LYS A 4 -6.37 6.71 2.79
C LYS A 4 -6.52 5.35 2.10
N GLU A 5 -7.75 4.97 1.81
CA GLU A 5 -8.05 3.76 1.04
C GLU A 5 -7.74 4.01 -0.45
N PHE A 6 -7.01 3.07 -1.07
CA PHE A 6 -6.83 3.04 -2.52
C PHE A 6 -7.87 2.13 -3.16
N CYS A 7 -7.89 0.86 -2.77
CA CYS A 7 -8.90 -0.11 -3.16
C CYS A 7 -8.79 -1.40 -2.32
N VAL A 8 -9.79 -2.27 -2.47
CA VAL A 8 -9.72 -3.66 -2.04
C VAL A 8 -9.64 -4.56 -3.27
N LYS A 9 -8.69 -5.49 -3.29
CA LYS A 9 -8.54 -6.46 -4.37
C LYS A 9 -8.14 -7.82 -3.82
N ASP A 10 -8.84 -8.86 -4.25
CA ASP A 10 -8.56 -10.26 -3.88
C ASP A 10 -8.47 -10.47 -2.35
N GLY A 11 -9.29 -9.77 -1.57
CA GLY A 11 -9.27 -9.83 -0.10
C GLY A 11 -8.17 -8.99 0.56
N ILE A 12 -7.38 -8.25 -0.22
CA ILE A 12 -6.32 -7.37 0.28
C ILE A 12 -6.81 -5.92 0.25
N LEU A 13 -6.86 -5.27 1.42
CA LEU A 13 -7.08 -3.84 1.55
C LEU A 13 -5.76 -3.11 1.31
N ILE A 14 -5.77 -2.21 0.34
CA ILE A 14 -4.62 -1.37 -0.02
C ILE A 14 -4.90 0.04 0.47
N THR A 15 -4.05 0.51 1.37
CA THR A 15 -4.12 1.88 1.89
C THR A 15 -2.78 2.58 1.70
N TYR A 16 -2.79 3.91 1.61
CA TYR A 16 -1.58 4.71 1.46
C TYR A 16 -1.62 5.97 2.33
N ASP A 17 -0.44 6.43 2.71
CA ASP A 17 -0.20 7.80 3.15
C ASP A 17 0.86 8.43 2.25
N ASN A 18 1.44 9.57 2.62
CA ASN A 18 2.44 10.26 1.79
C ASN A 18 3.76 9.48 1.64
N ALA A 19 4.13 8.66 2.63
CA ALA A 19 5.41 7.98 2.71
C ALA A 19 5.31 6.46 2.46
N THR A 20 4.19 5.85 2.82
CA THR A 20 4.04 4.39 2.79
C THR A 20 2.76 3.90 2.12
N VAL A 21 2.79 2.62 1.73
CA VAL A 21 1.66 1.85 1.21
C VAL A 21 1.55 0.58 2.04
N CYS A 22 0.35 0.27 2.51
CA CYS A 22 0.03 -0.89 3.32
C CYS A 22 -0.87 -1.84 2.53
N PHE A 23 -0.54 -3.13 2.58
CA PHE A 23 -1.37 -4.21 2.07
C PHE A 23 -1.77 -5.05 3.28
N GLU A 24 -3.06 -5.15 3.54
CA GLU A 24 -3.62 -5.88 4.69
C GLU A 24 -4.58 -6.95 4.19
N ASP A 25 -4.33 -8.20 4.57
CA ASP A 25 -5.28 -9.28 4.37
C ASP A 25 -6.44 -9.12 5.37
N ILE A 26 -7.65 -8.92 4.84
CA ILE A 26 -8.82 -8.64 5.68
C ILE A 26 -9.30 -9.86 6.49
N THR A 27 -8.78 -11.05 6.18
CA THR A 27 -9.21 -12.31 6.79
C THR A 27 -8.21 -12.82 7.84
N THR A 28 -6.91 -12.67 7.60
CA THR A 28 -5.85 -13.19 8.47
C THR A 28 -5.22 -12.11 9.36
N ALA A 29 -5.57 -10.84 9.17
CA ALA A 29 -4.94 -9.69 9.82
C ALA A 29 -3.43 -9.59 9.55
N GLU A 30 -2.92 -10.32 8.57
CA GLU A 30 -1.54 -10.17 8.10
C GLU A 30 -1.42 -8.89 7.29
N SER A 31 -0.28 -8.21 7.43
CA SER A 31 -0.04 -6.98 6.70
C SER A 31 1.42 -6.85 6.28
N ILE A 32 1.64 -6.06 5.23
CA ILE A 32 2.95 -5.55 4.85
C ILE A 32 2.88 -4.05 4.63
N LEU A 33 3.84 -3.36 5.21
CA LEU A 33 4.04 -1.93 5.08
C LEU A 33 5.30 -1.66 4.25
N LEU A 34 5.11 -1.04 3.10
CA LEU A 34 6.17 -0.71 2.15
C LEU A 34 6.37 0.81 2.09
N LYS A 35 7.62 1.25 2.03
CA LYS A 35 7.97 2.59 1.58
C LYS A 35 7.68 2.74 0.09
N ASN A 36 7.59 3.99 -0.36
CA ASN A 36 7.41 4.35 -1.77
C ASN A 36 8.45 3.72 -2.73
N ASN A 37 9.65 3.39 -2.26
CA ASN A 37 10.70 2.71 -3.04
C ASN A 37 10.61 1.17 -3.00
N GLY A 38 9.62 0.60 -2.30
CA GLY A 38 9.44 -0.84 -2.10
C GLY A 38 10.22 -1.44 -0.94
N GLU A 39 10.93 -0.65 -0.14
CA GLU A 39 11.56 -1.14 1.09
C GLU A 39 10.51 -1.56 2.12
N ILE A 40 10.71 -2.73 2.74
CA ILE A 40 9.80 -3.27 3.76
C ILE A 40 10.08 -2.57 5.10
N VAL A 41 9.05 -1.94 5.66
CA VAL A 41 9.07 -1.35 7.01
C VAL A 41 8.59 -2.36 8.05
N HIS A 42 7.55 -3.10 7.70
CA HIS A 42 6.93 -4.12 8.54
C HIS A 42 6.32 -5.18 7.64
N SER A 43 6.38 -6.44 8.06
CA SER A 43 5.61 -7.53 7.44
C SER A 43 5.35 -8.64 8.44
N ASN A 44 4.14 -9.20 8.38
CA ASN A 44 3.79 -10.47 9.02
C ASN A 44 3.74 -11.63 8.02
N PHE A 45 3.93 -11.35 6.72
CA PHE A 45 3.91 -12.34 5.65
C PHE A 45 5.27 -13.02 5.46
N ASP A 46 5.25 -14.17 4.78
CA ASP A 46 6.47 -14.88 4.40
C ASP A 46 7.25 -14.19 3.26
N SER A 47 8.47 -14.66 3.01
CA SER A 47 9.36 -14.07 2.00
C SER A 47 8.79 -14.07 0.58
N THR A 48 7.99 -15.08 0.22
CA THR A 48 7.38 -15.19 -1.11
C THR A 48 6.27 -14.17 -1.27
N GLN A 49 5.41 -14.04 -0.27
CA GLN A 49 4.38 -12.99 -0.23
C GLN A 49 5.00 -11.59 -0.21
N ASN A 50 6.09 -11.39 0.53
CA ASN A 50 6.80 -10.11 0.57
C ASN A 50 7.29 -9.69 -0.83
N GLU A 51 7.92 -10.61 -1.56
CA GLU A 51 8.36 -10.35 -2.93
C GLU A 51 7.18 -10.06 -3.87
N TYR A 52 6.07 -10.80 -3.71
CA TYR A 52 4.84 -10.54 -4.45
C TYR A 52 4.36 -9.10 -4.22
N TYR A 53 4.22 -8.64 -2.97
CA TYR A 53 3.72 -7.31 -2.65
C TYR A 53 4.69 -6.20 -3.08
N GLN A 54 6.00 -6.40 -2.98
CA GLN A 54 6.99 -5.45 -3.50
C GLN A 54 6.86 -5.28 -5.02
N ASN A 55 6.66 -6.37 -5.75
CA ASN A 55 6.44 -6.32 -7.20
C ASN A 55 5.06 -5.76 -7.56
N TYR A 56 4.05 -6.04 -6.76
CA TYR A 56 2.71 -5.53 -6.95
C TYR A 56 2.67 -4.00 -6.73
N LEU A 57 3.35 -3.49 -5.70
CA LEU A 57 3.51 -2.05 -5.47
C LEU A 57 4.05 -1.34 -6.71
N LYS A 58 5.12 -1.85 -7.32
CA LYS A 58 5.72 -1.26 -8.54
C LYS A 58 4.69 -1.10 -9.68
N LYS A 59 3.73 -2.02 -9.80
CA LYS A 59 2.68 -1.99 -10.83
C LYS A 59 1.63 -0.92 -10.56
N ILE A 60 1.29 -0.67 -9.29
CA ILE A 60 0.19 0.22 -8.90
C ILE A 60 0.65 1.60 -8.40
N TYR A 61 1.96 1.79 -8.19
CA TYR A 61 2.49 2.99 -7.55
C TYR A 61 2.18 4.30 -8.29
N SER A 62 2.12 4.26 -9.63
CA SER A 62 1.73 5.41 -10.44
C SER A 62 0.28 5.85 -10.15
N ALA A 63 -0.64 4.90 -9.99
CA ALA A 63 -2.04 5.18 -9.64
C ALA A 63 -2.16 5.75 -8.23
N ILE A 64 -1.45 5.17 -7.25
CA ILE A 64 -1.39 5.69 -5.87
C ILE A 64 -0.88 7.14 -5.86
N THR A 65 0.15 7.43 -6.65
CA THR A 65 0.72 8.78 -6.75
C THR A 65 -0.29 9.77 -7.34
N ALA A 66 -1.08 9.36 -8.34
CA ALA A 66 -2.15 10.19 -8.89
C ALA A 66 -3.22 10.50 -7.82
N CYS A 67 -3.65 9.50 -7.05
CA CYS A 67 -4.61 9.69 -5.96
C CYS A 67 -4.06 10.67 -4.90
N ARG A 68 -2.80 10.51 -4.47
CA ARG A 68 -2.14 11.44 -3.52
C ARG A 68 -2.13 12.89 -4.02
N ASN A 69 -1.90 13.09 -5.31
CA ASN A 69 -1.90 14.44 -5.89
C ASN A 69 -3.31 15.06 -5.87
N LEU A 70 -4.34 14.28 -6.19
CA LEU A 70 -5.74 14.72 -6.11
C LEU A 70 -6.11 15.06 -4.66
N ASP A 71 -5.77 14.19 -3.72
CA ASP A 71 -5.96 14.39 -2.29
C ASP A 71 -5.31 15.68 -1.76
N GLY A 72 -4.12 16.01 -2.28
CA GLY A 72 -3.40 17.24 -1.96
C GLY A 72 -4.05 18.48 -2.57
N LEU A 73 -4.68 18.35 -3.75
CA LEU A 73 -5.39 19.42 -4.42
C LEU A 73 -6.73 19.74 -3.75
N GLU A 74 -7.46 18.73 -3.27
CA GLU A 74 -8.72 18.92 -2.52
C GLU A 74 -8.51 19.56 -1.13
N SER A 75 -7.26 19.56 -0.64
CA SER A 75 -6.87 20.14 0.64
C SER A 75 -6.31 21.58 0.53
N ALA A 76 -6.28 22.15 -0.68
CA ALA A 76 -5.71 23.48 -0.98
C ALA A 76 -6.81 24.50 -1.32
#